data_AF-A0A843H630-F1
#
_entry.id   AF-A0A843H630-F1
#
_cell.length_a   1.000
_cell.length_b   1.000
_cell.length_c   1.000
_cell.angle_alpha   90.00
_cell.angle_beta   90.00
_cell.angle_gamma   90.00
#
_symmetry.space_group_name_H-M   'P 1'
#
loop_
_entity.id
_entity.type
_entity.pdbx_description
1 polymer ?
#
loop_
_entity_poly.entity_id
_entity_poly.type
_entity_poly.pdbx_seq_one_letter_code
_entity_poly.pdbx_strand_id
1 'polypeptide(L)'
;MSNTTETRYLNIVTDNEYINSLYDVSSALVKTLNKFCGPYASNVILRVRVGTGKVITDGYENVEEFTKDGIDIVRKLQPSVGLATAFNNLAVHIGKHVENACHDGTTTAMMAFSCIVEQIFHPKKRKQYGLNLSDCRDRILLANAVTEVLNEIEEYIDHITFISESIQNSSECSPANIRNGIVYHQSLLSSKGDNDLATNMVNLISKFPLDYYQYMNFEIANIERPQKYILIDNPYTFYYKAAYVEKEVVFQDAKQDTIEFDHIDILPIAAPFNSNNPELNRIFNFVLKDPKVKTEAFKNLQTLTHYSQQEQAAVDYIAQLDMEDGSEPLMQGRPLMLLRFVPDTTDCCRLYAPIIKAWNTVYPDTPIFSVCLAMTNTWGFAREALFVCADKITQQMAIRNDLPWDSSIIRDAGLKIHEYNVYLKNFFPKDMDENDNTHPSYTDPNRNPNYTKFKNELLETLENLHTEALRDSSNSARDRELIDIFRWMTSKRYYALKIGGTLYDAAGNRSVARDVMGACMSVLKHGFVLSAYPKLAIWCDMKLRQNVTYDKYLRA
;
A
#
# COMPACT_ATOMS: atom_id res chain seq x y z
N MET A 1 -2.84 39.39 55.60
CA MET A 1 -2.77 38.39 54.51
C MET A 1 -3.88 37.39 54.74
N SER A 2 -4.96 37.48 53.97
CA SER A 2 -6.10 36.57 54.03
C SER A 2 -5.71 35.23 53.41
N ASN A 3 -5.70 34.17 54.23
CA ASN A 3 -5.66 32.80 53.74
C ASN A 3 -7.01 32.47 53.10
N THR A 4 -7.16 32.79 51.81
CA THR A 4 -8.17 32.17 50.96
C THR A 4 -7.77 30.72 50.78
N THR A 5 -8.41 29.84 51.53
CA THR A 5 -8.39 28.40 51.30
C THR A 5 -9.02 28.19 49.92
N GLU A 6 -8.19 28.02 48.89
CA GLU A 6 -8.64 27.48 47.61
C GLU A 6 -9.22 26.10 47.89
N THR A 7 -10.55 26.02 47.92
CA THR A 7 -11.26 24.75 47.85
C THR A 7 -10.96 24.18 46.46
N ARG A 8 -9.85 23.45 46.33
CA ARG A 8 -9.63 22.55 45.21
C ARG A 8 -10.74 21.53 45.29
N TYR A 9 -11.73 21.64 44.40
CA TYR A 9 -12.71 20.60 44.17
C TYR A 9 -11.96 19.35 43.69
N LEU A 10 -11.54 18.51 44.63
CA LEU A 10 -11.21 17.13 44.33
C LEU A 10 -12.54 16.50 43.92
N ASN A 11 -12.74 16.32 42.61
CA ASN A 11 -13.83 15.50 42.08
C ASN A 11 -13.55 14.04 42.49
N ILE A 12 -13.81 13.71 43.75
CA ILE A 12 -13.70 12.35 44.28
C ILE A 12 -14.96 11.62 43.82
N VAL A 13 -14.78 10.72 42.86
CA VAL A 13 -15.83 9.78 42.46
C VAL A 13 -15.75 8.60 43.43
N THR A 14 -16.86 8.27 44.09
CA THR A 14 -16.91 7.07 44.95
C THR A 14 -16.87 5.80 44.10
N ASP A 15 -16.43 4.67 44.68
CA ASP A 15 -16.42 3.38 43.98
C ASP A 15 -17.78 3.05 43.34
N ASN A 16 -18.88 3.31 44.06
CA ASN A 16 -20.23 3.05 43.55
C ASN A 16 -20.61 3.97 42.38
N GLU A 17 -20.27 5.25 42.44
CA GLU A 17 -20.51 6.19 41.33
C GLU A 17 -19.65 5.82 40.11
N TYR A 18 -18.41 5.42 40.33
CA TYR A 18 -17.50 4.95 39.27
C TYR A 18 -18.06 3.70 38.57
N ILE A 19 -18.44 2.69 39.35
CA ILE A 19 -19.05 1.45 38.89
C ILE A 19 -20.34 1.71 38.09
N ASN A 20 -21.24 2.53 38.63
CA ASN A 20 -22.51 2.84 37.95
C ASN A 20 -22.27 3.62 36.67
N SER A 21 -21.31 4.57 36.68
CA SER A 21 -20.93 5.32 35.49
C SER A 21 -20.35 4.41 34.40
N LEU A 22 -19.51 3.43 34.76
CA LEU A 22 -19.00 2.44 33.80
C LEU A 22 -20.13 1.61 33.18
N TYR A 23 -21.11 1.18 33.98
CA TYR A 23 -22.30 0.50 33.46
C TYR A 23 -23.09 1.39 32.48
N ASP A 24 -23.36 2.64 32.86
CA ASP A 24 -24.15 3.56 32.01
C ASP A 24 -23.43 3.88 30.70
N VAL A 25 -22.12 4.15 30.76
CA VAL A 25 -21.30 4.44 29.57
C VAL A 25 -21.20 3.21 28.66
N SER A 26 -20.91 2.03 29.22
CA SER A 26 -20.83 0.80 28.43
C SER A 26 -22.17 0.44 27.78
N SER A 27 -23.29 0.54 28.52
CA SER A 27 -24.63 0.31 27.96
C SER A 27 -24.99 1.31 26.87
N ALA A 28 -24.65 2.59 27.04
CA ALA A 28 -24.82 3.60 26.00
C ALA A 28 -24.00 3.29 24.76
N LEU A 29 -22.76 2.82 24.93
CA LEU A 29 -21.87 2.45 23.84
C LEU A 29 -22.38 1.21 23.09
N VAL A 30 -22.87 0.17 23.79
CA VAL A 30 -23.52 -1.01 23.17
C VAL A 30 -24.72 -0.59 22.33
N LYS A 31 -25.63 0.23 22.88
CA LYS A 31 -26.82 0.71 22.15
C LYS A 31 -26.45 1.53 20.91
N THR A 32 -25.36 2.26 20.99
CA THR A 32 -24.84 3.08 19.88
C THR A 32 -24.24 2.17 18.81
N LEU A 33 -23.25 1.34 19.17
CA LEU A 33 -22.56 0.45 18.23
C LEU A 33 -23.50 -0.56 17.58
N ASN A 34 -24.49 -1.07 18.31
CA ASN A 34 -25.48 -2.00 17.76
C ASN A 34 -26.32 -1.40 16.61
N LYS A 35 -26.48 -0.06 16.56
CA LYS A 35 -27.14 0.61 15.42
C LYS A 35 -26.27 0.65 14.16
N PHE A 36 -24.96 0.53 14.36
CA PHE A 36 -23.93 0.69 13.32
C PHE A 36 -23.20 -0.61 12.98
N CYS A 37 -23.50 -1.69 13.70
CA CYS A 37 -22.91 -3.00 13.49
C CYS A 37 -23.64 -3.77 12.38
N GLY A 38 -22.86 -4.37 11.49
CA GLY A 38 -23.34 -5.29 10.48
C GLY A 38 -23.82 -4.62 9.19
N PRO A 39 -24.11 -5.43 8.17
CA PRO A 39 -24.32 -4.93 6.81
C PRO A 39 -25.56 -4.04 6.73
N TYR A 40 -26.60 -4.31 7.49
CA TYR A 40 -27.85 -3.54 7.42
C TYR A 40 -27.83 -2.22 8.22
N ALA A 41 -26.72 -1.85 8.85
CA ALA A 41 -26.56 -0.60 9.60
C ALA A 41 -26.82 0.66 8.76
N SER A 42 -27.38 1.70 9.39
CA SER A 42 -27.64 3.01 8.75
C SER A 42 -26.41 3.91 8.83
N ASN A 43 -26.24 4.80 7.84
CA ASN A 43 -25.22 5.86 7.91
C ASN A 43 -25.55 6.86 9.03
N VAL A 44 -24.52 7.46 9.62
CA VAL A 44 -24.63 8.61 10.54
C VAL A 44 -24.01 9.83 9.90
N ILE A 45 -24.60 11.00 10.16
CA ILE A 45 -24.02 12.30 9.84
C ILE A 45 -23.27 12.80 11.08
N LEU A 46 -21.97 12.96 10.96
CA LEU A 46 -21.11 13.51 12.00
C LEU A 46 -20.74 14.94 11.61
N ARG A 47 -21.02 15.90 12.50
CA ARG A 47 -20.59 17.30 12.31
C ARG A 47 -19.14 17.44 12.77
N VAL A 48 -18.25 17.66 11.82
CA VAL A 48 -16.83 17.86 12.09
C VAL A 48 -16.55 19.34 12.20
N ARG A 49 -16.12 19.78 13.38
CA ARG A 49 -15.62 21.14 13.57
C ARG A 49 -14.22 21.20 12.96
N VAL A 50 -14.06 21.96 11.90
CA VAL A 50 -12.74 22.11 11.26
C VAL A 50 -11.86 22.88 12.24
N GLY A 51 -10.79 22.23 12.73
CA GLY A 51 -9.85 22.87 13.64
C GLY A 51 -9.26 24.13 13.00
N THR A 52 -9.08 25.18 13.80
CA THR A 52 -8.68 26.55 13.44
C THR A 52 -7.32 26.72 12.74
N GLY A 53 -6.70 25.63 12.25
CA GLY A 53 -5.38 25.64 11.60
C GLY A 53 -5.37 25.37 10.10
N LYS A 54 -6.49 24.93 9.50
CA LYS A 54 -6.64 24.86 8.04
C LYS A 54 -7.71 25.85 7.61
N VAL A 55 -7.27 27.01 7.14
CA VAL A 55 -8.14 27.95 6.41
C VAL A 55 -8.65 27.19 5.19
N ILE A 56 -9.86 26.63 5.30
CA ILE A 56 -10.63 26.22 4.14
C ILE A 56 -11.08 27.52 3.51
N THR A 57 -10.60 27.77 2.29
CA THR A 57 -10.85 28.95 1.47
C THR A 57 -12.34 29.25 1.20
N ASP A 58 -13.28 28.41 1.65
CA ASP A 58 -14.70 28.48 1.30
C ASP A 58 -15.69 28.65 2.47
N GLY A 59 -15.24 29.05 3.67
CA GLY A 59 -16.17 29.56 4.70
C GLY A 59 -17.13 28.55 5.36
N TYR A 60 -16.96 27.24 5.13
CA TYR A 60 -17.73 26.21 5.84
C TYR A 60 -17.02 25.80 7.15
N GLU A 61 -17.47 26.32 8.29
CA GLU A 61 -16.95 25.97 9.63
C GLU A 61 -17.28 24.52 10.05
N ASN A 62 -18.22 23.87 9.36
CA ASN A 62 -18.63 22.50 9.64
C ASN A 62 -18.65 21.70 8.34
N VAL A 63 -17.87 20.63 8.29
CA VAL A 63 -18.01 19.61 7.24
C VAL A 63 -18.89 18.51 7.82
N GLU A 64 -19.96 18.17 7.11
CA GLU A 64 -20.78 17.00 7.42
C GLU A 64 -20.11 15.78 6.82
N GLU A 65 -19.74 14.83 7.69
CA GLU A 65 -19.13 13.57 7.29
C GLU A 65 -20.15 12.45 7.45
N PHE A 66 -20.42 11.73 6.36
CA PHE A 66 -21.27 10.54 6.37
C PHE A 66 -20.39 9.32 6.62
N THR A 67 -20.64 8.59 7.70
CA THR A 67 -19.89 7.36 8.01
C THR A 67 -20.78 6.29 8.63
N LYS A 68 -20.36 5.03 8.48
CA LYS A 68 -20.84 3.86 9.21
C LYS A 68 -19.78 3.30 10.15
N ASP A 69 -18.56 3.81 10.05
CA ASP A 69 -17.44 3.25 10.77
C ASP A 69 -17.63 3.51 12.27
N GLY A 70 -17.79 2.42 13.02
CA GLY A 70 -17.98 2.47 14.45
C GLY A 70 -16.83 3.18 15.15
N ILE A 71 -15.58 3.03 14.69
CA ILE A 71 -14.43 3.63 15.38
C ILE A 71 -14.48 5.16 15.26
N ASP A 72 -14.86 5.68 14.10
CA ASP A 72 -14.99 7.11 13.85
C ASP A 72 -16.19 7.70 14.59
N ILE A 73 -17.30 6.96 14.65
CA ILE A 73 -18.49 7.35 15.43
C ILE A 73 -18.11 7.47 16.91
N VAL A 74 -17.50 6.45 17.51
CA VAL A 74 -17.11 6.47 18.93
C VAL A 74 -16.07 7.55 19.21
N ARG A 75 -15.09 7.74 18.31
CA ARG A 75 -14.08 8.80 18.44
C ARG A 75 -14.70 10.19 18.47
N LYS A 76 -15.79 10.42 17.73
CA LYS A 76 -16.45 11.74 17.66
C LYS A 76 -17.53 11.96 18.72
N LEU A 77 -18.00 10.91 19.40
CA LEU A 77 -19.00 11.03 20.48
C LEU A 77 -18.47 11.68 21.78
N GLN A 78 -17.18 12.04 21.85
CA GLN A 78 -16.46 12.68 22.97
C GLN A 78 -17.36 13.19 24.11
N PRO A 79 -17.62 12.34 25.13
CA PRO A 79 -18.46 12.73 26.26
C PRO A 79 -17.83 13.88 27.03
N SER A 80 -18.66 14.72 27.66
CA SER A 80 -18.18 15.80 28.54
C SER A 80 -17.63 15.30 29.88
N VAL A 81 -17.90 14.04 30.24
CA VAL A 81 -17.52 13.42 31.51
C VAL A 81 -16.21 12.65 31.34
N GLY A 82 -15.18 13.00 32.12
CA GLY A 82 -13.83 12.45 31.96
C GLY A 82 -13.74 10.91 32.02
N LEU A 83 -14.55 10.25 32.86
CA LEU A 83 -14.61 8.79 32.92
C LEU A 83 -15.18 8.19 31.62
N ALA A 84 -16.23 8.79 31.07
CA ALA A 84 -16.82 8.35 29.81
C ALA A 84 -15.86 8.58 28.64
N THR A 85 -15.11 9.69 28.65
CA THR A 85 -14.02 9.96 27.70
C THR A 85 -12.93 8.89 27.79
N ALA A 86 -12.47 8.55 29.00
CA ALA A 86 -11.46 7.51 29.20
C ALA A 86 -11.95 6.14 28.69
N PHE A 87 -13.21 5.78 28.97
CA PHE A 87 -13.80 4.54 28.49
C PHE A 87 -13.92 4.50 26.95
N ASN A 88 -14.40 5.59 26.33
CA ASN A 88 -14.46 5.69 24.87
C ASN A 88 -13.07 5.60 24.25
N ASN A 89 -12.05 6.21 24.86
CA ASN A 89 -10.67 6.10 24.38
C ASN A 89 -10.14 4.67 24.45
N LEU A 90 -10.49 3.91 25.49
CA LEU A 90 -10.14 2.49 25.60
C LEU A 90 -10.86 1.65 24.53
N ALA A 91 -12.15 1.89 24.29
CA ALA A 91 -12.88 1.24 23.20
C ALA A 91 -12.24 1.56 21.83
N VAL A 92 -11.95 2.84 21.55
CA VAL A 92 -11.24 3.26 20.32
C VAL A 92 -9.86 2.61 20.23
N HIS A 93 -9.14 2.48 21.34
CA HIS A 93 -7.84 1.80 21.36
C HIS A 93 -7.96 0.32 20.95
N ILE A 94 -8.93 -0.41 21.51
CA ILE A 94 -9.26 -1.79 21.09
C ILE A 94 -9.62 -1.83 19.60
N GLY A 95 -10.48 -0.92 19.15
CA GLY A 95 -10.87 -0.80 17.74
C GLY A 95 -9.65 -0.62 16.83
N LYS A 96 -8.69 0.24 17.20
CA LYS A 96 -7.45 0.44 16.42
C LYS A 96 -6.60 -0.83 16.35
N HIS A 97 -6.48 -1.57 17.45
CA HIS A 97 -5.73 -2.83 17.44
C HIS A 97 -6.35 -3.87 16.50
N VAL A 98 -7.69 -3.95 16.47
CA VAL A 98 -8.41 -4.84 15.56
C VAL A 98 -8.34 -4.36 14.11
N GLU A 99 -8.45 -3.05 13.84
CA GLU A 99 -8.26 -2.46 12.51
C GLU A 99 -6.89 -2.83 11.93
N ASN A 100 -5.84 -2.75 12.76
CA ASN A 100 -4.47 -3.07 12.33
C ASN A 100 -4.26 -4.55 12.09
N ALA A 101 -4.85 -5.41 12.92
CA ALA A 101 -4.67 -6.85 12.82
C ALA A 101 -5.51 -7.46 11.70
N CYS A 102 -6.77 -7.01 11.57
CA CYS A 102 -7.81 -7.70 10.81
C CYS A 102 -8.41 -6.86 9.68
N HIS A 103 -8.22 -5.53 9.65
CA HIS A 103 -8.80 -4.57 8.69
C HIS A 103 -10.34 -4.53 8.63
N ASP A 104 -11.02 -5.22 9.55
CA ASP A 104 -12.47 -5.24 9.73
C ASP A 104 -12.79 -5.72 11.16
N GLY A 105 -14.04 -5.60 11.59
CA GLY A 105 -14.52 -6.11 12.88
C GLY A 105 -14.32 -5.14 14.05
N THR A 106 -13.87 -3.91 13.80
CA THR A 106 -13.65 -2.88 14.84
C THR A 106 -14.91 -2.61 15.67
N THR A 107 -16.05 -2.43 14.99
CA THR A 107 -17.36 -2.21 15.61
C THR A 107 -17.74 -3.39 16.50
N THR A 108 -17.55 -4.61 16.01
CA THR A 108 -17.83 -5.86 16.74
C THR A 108 -16.95 -5.98 17.98
N ALA A 109 -15.65 -5.71 17.87
CA ALA A 109 -14.71 -5.79 18.98
C ALA A 109 -15.00 -4.75 20.08
N MET A 110 -15.25 -3.49 19.69
CA MET A 110 -15.64 -2.45 20.64
C MET A 110 -16.99 -2.77 21.31
N MET A 111 -17.93 -3.34 20.56
CA MET A 111 -19.23 -3.75 21.10
C MET A 111 -19.08 -4.93 22.05
N ALA A 112 -18.28 -5.94 21.71
CA ALA A 112 -17.99 -7.09 22.57
C ALA A 112 -17.34 -6.65 23.88
N PHE A 113 -16.33 -5.77 23.81
CA PHE A 113 -15.73 -5.14 24.98
C PHE A 113 -16.78 -4.42 25.84
N SER A 114 -17.61 -3.59 25.21
CA SER A 114 -18.65 -2.83 25.91
C SER A 114 -19.70 -3.74 26.56
N CYS A 115 -20.10 -4.82 25.88
CA CYS A 115 -21.00 -5.83 26.43
C CYS A 115 -20.39 -6.53 27.65
N ILE A 116 -19.12 -6.95 27.59
CA ILE A 116 -18.44 -7.60 28.72
C ILE A 116 -18.44 -6.66 29.94
N VAL A 117 -18.03 -5.41 29.74
CA VAL A 117 -18.04 -4.38 30.80
C VAL A 117 -19.47 -4.17 31.33
N GLU A 118 -20.46 -4.00 30.46
CA GLU A 118 -21.85 -3.83 30.86
C GLU A 118 -22.33 -4.99 31.75
N GLN A 119 -22.02 -6.24 31.37
CA GLN A 119 -22.39 -7.43 32.15
C GLN A 119 -21.69 -7.50 33.50
N ILE A 120 -20.40 -7.14 33.56
CA ILE A 120 -19.61 -7.09 34.80
C ILE A 120 -20.18 -6.07 35.78
N PHE A 121 -20.47 -4.86 35.30
CA PHE A 121 -20.91 -3.76 36.16
C PHE A 121 -22.44 -3.73 36.40
N HIS A 122 -23.20 -4.58 35.71
CA HIS A 122 -24.67 -4.65 35.81
C HIS A 122 -25.14 -4.82 37.27
N PRO A 123 -25.90 -3.86 37.85
CA PRO A 123 -26.24 -3.87 39.28
C PRO A 123 -26.96 -5.13 39.76
N LYS A 124 -27.94 -5.64 38.98
CA LYS A 124 -28.67 -6.87 39.34
C LYS A 124 -27.78 -8.12 39.33
N LYS A 125 -26.88 -8.26 38.34
CA LYS A 125 -25.98 -9.40 38.24
C LYS A 125 -24.95 -9.41 39.36
N ARG A 126 -24.37 -8.24 39.69
CA ARG A 126 -23.45 -8.11 40.84
C ARG A 126 -24.11 -8.57 42.14
N LYS A 127 -25.34 -8.12 42.41
CA LYS A 127 -26.11 -8.54 43.58
C LYS A 127 -26.42 -10.04 43.57
N GLN A 128 -26.81 -10.59 42.41
CA GLN A 128 -27.10 -12.02 42.25
C GLN A 128 -25.86 -12.89 42.53
N TYR A 129 -24.69 -12.48 42.05
CA TYR A 129 -23.46 -13.24 42.23
C TYR A 129 -22.75 -12.95 43.56
N GLY A 130 -23.14 -11.88 44.26
CA GLY A 130 -22.50 -11.45 45.52
C GLY A 130 -21.13 -10.82 45.30
N LEU A 131 -20.92 -10.15 44.17
CA LEU A 131 -19.66 -9.50 43.81
C LEU A 131 -19.59 -8.10 44.42
N ASN A 132 -18.60 -7.87 45.30
CA ASN A 132 -18.28 -6.56 45.83
C ASN A 132 -17.06 -5.97 45.12
N LEU A 133 -17.29 -5.19 44.05
CA LEU A 133 -16.21 -4.63 43.24
C LEU A 133 -15.35 -3.55 43.94
N SER A 134 -15.71 -3.12 45.15
CA SER A 134 -14.79 -2.33 46.00
C SER A 134 -13.68 -3.20 46.60
N ASP A 135 -13.91 -4.51 46.75
CA ASP A 135 -12.91 -5.48 47.19
C ASP A 135 -11.96 -5.83 46.04
N CYS A 136 -10.65 -5.70 46.30
CA CYS A 136 -9.61 -6.04 45.34
C CYS A 136 -9.64 -7.53 44.95
N ARG A 137 -9.97 -8.41 45.90
CA ARG A 137 -10.03 -9.85 45.67
C ARG A 137 -11.11 -10.20 44.65
N ASP A 138 -12.30 -9.62 44.79
CA ASP A 138 -13.41 -9.86 43.85
C ASP A 138 -13.08 -9.34 42.45
N ARG A 139 -12.35 -8.22 42.35
CA ARG A 139 -11.84 -7.72 41.06
C ARG A 139 -10.86 -8.69 40.39
N ILE A 140 -9.91 -9.24 41.16
CA ILE A 140 -8.94 -10.21 40.64
C ILE A 140 -9.63 -11.51 40.18
N LEU A 141 -10.55 -12.03 41.01
CA LEU A 141 -11.31 -13.23 40.67
C LEU A 141 -12.12 -13.04 39.38
N LEU A 142 -12.77 -11.89 39.24
CA LEU A 142 -13.52 -11.57 38.05
C LEU A 142 -12.62 -11.41 36.81
N ALA A 143 -11.48 -10.75 36.96
CA ALA A 143 -10.50 -10.62 35.87
C ALA A 143 -10.02 -12.00 35.39
N ASN A 144 -9.67 -12.90 36.31
CA ASN A 144 -9.25 -14.26 35.98
C ASN A 144 -10.36 -15.05 35.27
N ALA A 145 -11.60 -14.95 35.76
CA ALA A 145 -12.74 -15.63 35.13
C ALA A 145 -13.03 -15.10 33.71
N VAL A 146 -12.91 -13.79 33.49
CA VAL A 146 -13.05 -13.19 32.16
C VAL A 146 -11.94 -13.67 31.22
N THR A 147 -10.69 -13.68 31.68
CA THR A 147 -9.55 -14.18 30.91
C THR A 147 -9.73 -15.65 30.53
N GLU A 148 -10.13 -16.50 31.49
CA GLU A 148 -10.38 -17.92 31.24
C GLU A 148 -11.47 -18.12 30.17
N VAL A 149 -12.59 -17.40 30.27
CA VAL A 149 -13.65 -17.45 29.25
C VAL A 149 -13.15 -16.97 27.90
N LEU A 150 -12.35 -15.89 27.84
CA LEU A 150 -11.79 -15.40 26.57
C LEU A 150 -10.84 -16.43 25.92
N ASN A 151 -10.00 -17.09 26.71
CA ASN A 151 -9.12 -18.15 26.21
C ASN A 151 -9.93 -19.35 25.68
N GLU A 152 -10.98 -19.77 26.39
CA GLU A 152 -11.83 -20.85 25.91
C GLU A 152 -12.62 -20.43 24.64
N ILE A 153 -13.01 -19.16 24.50
CA ILE A 153 -13.63 -18.63 23.27
C ILE A 153 -12.64 -18.71 22.11
N GLU A 154 -11.40 -18.30 22.33
CA GLU A 154 -10.33 -18.33 21.33
C GLU A 154 -10.12 -19.76 20.83
N GLU A 155 -9.91 -20.72 21.73
CA GLU A 155 -9.79 -22.14 21.39
C GLU A 155 -11.00 -22.68 20.62
N TYR A 156 -12.21 -22.29 21.02
CA TYR A 156 -13.43 -22.70 20.33
C TYR A 156 -13.54 -22.08 18.93
N ILE A 157 -13.20 -20.80 18.77
CA ILE A 157 -13.18 -20.12 17.47
C ILE A 157 -12.17 -20.78 16.55
N ASP A 158 -10.96 -21.06 17.03
CA ASP A 158 -9.93 -21.75 16.25
C ASP A 158 -10.42 -23.12 15.75
N HIS A 159 -11.14 -23.85 16.59
CA HIS A 159 -11.68 -25.16 16.23
C HIS A 159 -12.76 -25.12 15.14
N ILE A 160 -13.54 -24.03 15.06
CA ILE A 160 -14.65 -23.89 14.10
C ILE A 160 -14.33 -22.98 12.92
N THR A 161 -13.11 -22.43 12.87
CA THR A 161 -12.69 -21.53 11.80
C THR A 161 -12.33 -22.34 10.56
N PHE A 162 -13.00 -22.01 9.46
CA PHE A 162 -12.68 -22.53 8.15
C PHE A 162 -11.63 -21.64 7.50
N ILE A 163 -10.41 -22.15 7.37
CA ILE A 163 -9.37 -21.53 6.54
C ILE A 163 -9.47 -22.04 5.11
N SER A 164 -9.14 -21.21 4.13
CA SER A 164 -9.26 -21.53 2.70
C SER A 164 -8.54 -22.84 2.32
N GLU A 165 -7.38 -23.11 2.91
CA GLU A 165 -6.59 -24.34 2.74
C GLU A 165 -7.32 -25.60 3.24
N SER A 166 -8.05 -25.49 4.35
CA SER A 166 -8.83 -26.63 4.90
C SER A 166 -9.97 -27.05 3.97
N ILE A 167 -10.54 -26.09 3.23
CA ILE A 167 -11.59 -26.35 2.23
C ILE A 167 -11.01 -26.99 0.97
N GLN A 168 -9.79 -26.60 0.57
CA GLN A 168 -9.11 -27.18 -0.60
C GLN A 168 -8.89 -28.69 -0.43
N ASN A 169 -8.46 -29.12 0.74
CA ASN A 169 -8.21 -30.54 1.03
C ASN A 169 -9.49 -31.40 1.07
N SER A 170 -10.66 -30.79 1.14
CA SER A 170 -11.95 -31.48 1.29
C SER A 170 -12.88 -31.35 0.09
N SER A 171 -12.49 -30.62 -0.97
CA SER A 171 -13.35 -30.35 -2.12
C SER A 171 -12.71 -30.74 -3.45
N GLU A 172 -13.53 -31.09 -4.44
CA GLU A 172 -13.12 -31.26 -5.84
C GLU A 172 -12.91 -29.91 -6.57
N CYS A 173 -13.14 -28.79 -5.88
CA CYS A 173 -13.03 -27.45 -6.46
C CYS A 173 -11.56 -26.99 -6.49
N SER A 174 -11.20 -26.23 -7.53
CA SER A 174 -9.89 -25.60 -7.59
C SER A 174 -9.73 -24.55 -6.46
N PRO A 175 -8.49 -24.34 -5.95
CA PRO A 175 -8.19 -23.29 -4.97
C PRO A 175 -8.71 -21.91 -5.38
N ALA A 176 -8.59 -21.57 -6.66
CA ALA A 176 -9.08 -20.31 -7.21
C ALA A 176 -10.61 -20.19 -7.12
N ASN A 177 -11.35 -21.26 -7.36
CA ASN A 177 -12.82 -21.25 -7.28
C ASN A 177 -13.30 -21.08 -5.84
N ILE A 178 -12.65 -21.74 -4.87
CA ILE A 178 -12.97 -21.58 -3.44
C ILE A 178 -12.72 -20.13 -3.01
N ARG A 179 -11.55 -19.58 -3.34
CA ARG A 179 -11.20 -18.18 -3.05
C ARG A 179 -12.23 -17.21 -3.64
N ASN A 180 -12.55 -17.38 -4.92
CA ASN A 180 -13.51 -16.52 -5.61
C ASN A 180 -14.92 -16.61 -4.99
N GLY A 181 -15.35 -17.81 -4.59
CA GLY A 181 -16.62 -18.01 -3.90
C GLY A 181 -16.67 -17.31 -2.54
N ILE A 182 -15.61 -17.44 -1.74
CA ILE A 182 -15.46 -16.74 -0.45
C ILE A 182 -15.56 -15.23 -0.65
N VAL A 183 -14.78 -14.67 -1.59
CA VAL A 183 -14.77 -13.23 -1.90
C VAL A 183 -16.15 -12.75 -2.34
N TYR A 184 -16.82 -13.50 -3.22
CA TYR A 184 -18.15 -13.14 -3.70
C TYR A 184 -19.14 -13.05 -2.54
N HIS A 185 -19.22 -14.09 -1.72
CA HIS A 185 -20.18 -14.15 -0.63
C HIS A 185 -19.88 -13.12 0.46
N GLN A 186 -18.61 -12.95 0.82
CA GLN A 186 -18.22 -11.93 1.80
C GLN A 186 -18.55 -10.53 1.27
N SER A 187 -18.27 -10.26 -0.01
CA SER A 187 -18.59 -8.98 -0.63
C SER A 187 -20.09 -8.73 -0.67
N LEU A 188 -20.88 -9.75 -0.99
CA LEU A 188 -22.34 -9.66 -1.01
C LEU A 188 -22.88 -9.34 0.39
N LEU A 189 -22.36 -9.99 1.42
CA LEU A 189 -22.75 -9.73 2.81
C LEU A 189 -22.39 -8.30 3.21
N SER A 190 -21.12 -7.93 3.11
CA SER A 190 -20.63 -6.60 3.53
C SER A 190 -21.25 -5.45 2.74
N SER A 191 -21.65 -5.67 1.48
CA SER A 191 -22.25 -4.64 0.62
C SER A 191 -23.78 -4.55 0.67
N LYS A 192 -24.45 -5.35 1.51
CA LYS A 192 -25.93 -5.47 1.57
C LYS A 192 -26.58 -6.07 0.32
N GLY A 193 -25.91 -6.99 -0.34
CA GLY A 193 -26.44 -7.66 -1.52
C GLY A 193 -26.07 -7.00 -2.84
N ASP A 194 -25.04 -6.16 -2.87
CA ASP A 194 -24.57 -5.51 -4.11
C ASP A 194 -23.82 -6.53 -4.99
N ASN A 195 -24.55 -7.16 -5.91
CA ASN A 195 -24.00 -8.15 -6.83
C ASN A 195 -22.93 -7.55 -7.77
N ASP A 196 -23.08 -6.28 -8.15
CA ASP A 196 -22.13 -5.61 -9.05
C ASP A 196 -20.79 -5.40 -8.34
N LEU A 197 -20.82 -4.93 -7.09
CA LEU A 197 -19.61 -4.81 -6.27
C LEU A 197 -18.99 -6.17 -6.02
N ALA A 198 -19.78 -7.18 -5.64
CA ALA A 198 -19.27 -8.53 -5.37
C ALA A 198 -18.59 -9.15 -6.59
N THR A 199 -19.20 -9.01 -7.77
CA THR A 199 -18.62 -9.51 -9.02
C THR A 199 -17.33 -8.79 -9.38
N ASN A 200 -17.30 -7.45 -9.28
CA ASN A 200 -16.09 -6.68 -9.54
C ASN A 200 -14.99 -6.98 -8.51
N MET A 201 -15.35 -7.27 -7.25
CA MET A 201 -14.39 -7.62 -6.20
C MET A 201 -13.74 -8.97 -6.47
N VAL A 202 -14.51 -9.98 -6.91
CA VAL A 202 -13.95 -11.26 -7.37
C VAL A 202 -13.00 -11.05 -8.53
N ASN A 203 -13.42 -10.29 -9.54
CA ASN A 203 -12.58 -10.02 -10.72
C ASN A 203 -11.29 -9.32 -10.31
N LEU A 204 -11.35 -8.34 -9.41
CA LEU A 204 -10.17 -7.62 -8.90
C LEU A 204 -9.24 -8.55 -8.10
N ILE A 205 -9.77 -9.24 -7.09
CA ILE A 205 -8.99 -10.10 -6.18
C ILE A 205 -8.37 -11.30 -6.93
N SER A 206 -9.06 -11.81 -7.96
CA SER A 206 -8.55 -12.90 -8.79
C SER A 206 -7.26 -12.54 -9.56
N LYS A 207 -7.01 -11.24 -9.75
CA LYS A 207 -5.88 -10.68 -10.50
C LYS A 207 -4.70 -10.26 -9.63
N PHE A 208 -4.74 -10.53 -8.33
CA PHE A 208 -3.66 -10.13 -7.42
C PHE A 208 -3.27 -11.26 -6.46
N PRO A 209 -2.01 -11.29 -6.01
CA PRO A 209 -1.60 -12.15 -4.91
C PRO A 209 -2.10 -11.59 -3.56
N LEU A 210 -2.26 -12.46 -2.55
CA LEU A 210 -2.84 -12.11 -1.25
C LEU A 210 -2.13 -10.94 -0.55
N ASP A 211 -0.80 -10.92 -0.55
CA ASP A 211 0.00 -9.86 0.11
C ASP A 211 -0.24 -8.47 -0.48
N TYR A 212 -0.76 -8.40 -1.71
CA TYR A 212 -1.06 -7.16 -2.40
C TYR A 212 -2.34 -6.48 -1.89
N TYR A 213 -3.24 -7.23 -1.25
CA TYR A 213 -4.62 -6.75 -1.09
C TYR A 213 -4.73 -5.51 -0.20
N GLN A 214 -3.87 -5.41 0.81
CA GLN A 214 -3.78 -4.25 1.69
C GLN A 214 -3.34 -2.97 0.96
N TYR A 215 -2.73 -3.13 -0.20
CA TYR A 215 -2.26 -2.06 -1.05
C TYR A 215 -3.14 -1.88 -2.29
N MET A 216 -4.38 -2.33 -2.33
CA MET A 216 -5.27 -2.03 -3.46
C MET A 216 -5.80 -0.59 -3.42
N ASN A 217 -5.90 0.03 -4.60
CA ASN A 217 -6.44 1.39 -4.74
C ASN A 217 -7.90 1.37 -5.20
N PHE A 218 -8.69 2.28 -4.63
CA PHE A 218 -10.02 2.65 -5.09
C PHE A 218 -9.98 4.07 -5.66
N GLU A 219 -10.35 4.20 -6.93
CA GLU A 219 -10.42 5.48 -7.61
C GLU A 219 -11.86 5.98 -7.66
N ILE A 220 -12.08 7.28 -7.44
CA ILE A 220 -13.37 7.90 -7.75
C ILE A 220 -13.32 8.35 -9.21
N ALA A 221 -14.39 8.13 -9.97
CA ALA A 221 -14.49 8.65 -11.32
C ALA A 221 -14.51 10.19 -11.31
N ASN A 222 -13.61 10.82 -12.08
CA ASN A 222 -13.53 12.29 -12.21
C ASN A 222 -14.78 12.91 -12.85
N ILE A 223 -15.59 12.09 -13.51
CA ILE A 223 -16.86 12.47 -14.12
C ILE A 223 -17.90 11.43 -13.72
N GLU A 224 -19.16 11.86 -13.61
CA GLU A 224 -20.26 10.95 -13.33
C GLU A 224 -20.35 9.86 -14.40
N ARG A 225 -20.61 8.63 -13.95
CA ARG A 225 -20.69 7.46 -14.82
C ARG A 225 -21.98 6.70 -14.52
N PRO A 226 -22.67 6.17 -15.55
CA PRO A 226 -23.82 5.30 -15.34
C PRO A 226 -23.48 4.02 -14.56
N GLN A 227 -22.26 3.48 -14.76
CA GLN A 227 -21.79 2.32 -14.02
C GLN A 227 -21.31 2.72 -12.63
N LYS A 228 -21.76 1.99 -11.61
CA LYS A 228 -21.39 2.19 -10.21
C LYS A 228 -19.95 1.73 -9.91
N TYR A 229 -19.54 0.62 -10.51
CA TYR A 229 -18.21 0.03 -10.35
C TYR A 229 -17.65 -0.33 -11.71
N ILE A 230 -16.41 0.06 -11.96
CA ILE A 230 -15.69 -0.19 -13.21
C ILE A 230 -14.32 -0.75 -12.82
N LEU A 231 -14.04 -1.98 -13.24
CA LEU A 231 -12.69 -2.52 -13.15
C LEU A 231 -11.81 -1.83 -14.19
N ILE A 232 -10.84 -1.06 -13.72
CA ILE A 232 -9.74 -0.57 -14.57
C ILE A 232 -8.80 -1.74 -14.79
N ASP A 233 -8.41 -1.93 -16.03
CA ASP A 233 -7.37 -2.86 -16.45
C ASP A 233 -6.43 -2.15 -17.41
N ASN A 234 -5.32 -1.63 -16.89
CA ASN A 234 -4.31 -0.93 -17.69
C ASN A 234 -2.96 -1.67 -17.62
N PRO A 235 -2.19 -1.75 -18.72
CA PRO A 235 -0.80 -2.18 -18.62
C PRO A 235 -0.04 -1.28 -17.65
N TYR A 236 0.84 -1.83 -16.81
CA TYR A 236 1.67 -0.97 -15.98
C TYR A 236 2.52 -0.09 -16.88
N THR A 237 2.44 1.19 -16.56
CA THR A 237 3.26 2.20 -17.18
C THR A 237 4.14 2.76 -16.07
N PHE A 238 5.42 2.42 -16.09
CA PHE A 238 6.36 3.00 -15.13
C PHE A 238 6.43 4.49 -15.42
N TYR A 239 6.10 5.28 -14.41
CA TYR A 239 6.00 6.73 -14.51
C TYR A 239 7.15 7.35 -13.74
N TYR A 240 7.92 8.20 -14.42
CA TYR A 240 8.89 9.05 -13.77
C TYR A 240 8.79 10.48 -14.30
N LYS A 241 8.90 11.44 -13.38
CA LYS A 241 9.11 12.83 -13.76
C LYS A 241 10.58 13.03 -14.08
N ALA A 242 10.91 13.23 -15.34
CA ALA A 242 12.25 13.61 -15.76
C ALA A 242 12.62 14.95 -15.13
N ALA A 243 13.84 15.08 -14.59
CA ALA A 243 14.35 16.40 -14.27
C ALA A 243 14.78 17.10 -15.55
N TYR A 244 14.29 18.31 -15.71
CA TYR A 244 14.74 19.18 -16.77
C TYR A 244 16.11 19.72 -16.40
N VAL A 245 17.16 19.12 -16.96
CA VAL A 245 18.46 19.78 -17.03
C VAL A 245 18.37 20.74 -18.19
N GLU A 246 18.44 22.04 -17.91
CA GLU A 246 18.49 23.06 -18.96
C GLU A 246 19.49 22.63 -20.04
N LYS A 247 18.95 22.30 -21.23
CA LYS A 247 19.64 21.91 -22.48
C LYS A 247 19.86 20.42 -22.78
N GLU A 248 19.38 19.48 -21.97
CA GLU A 248 19.68 18.06 -22.24
C GLU A 248 18.52 17.07 -22.32
N VAL A 249 17.38 17.58 -22.70
CA VAL A 249 16.58 16.84 -23.65
C VAL A 249 16.92 17.41 -25.01
N VAL A 250 17.41 16.60 -25.95
CA VAL A 250 17.56 16.98 -27.38
C VAL A 250 16.16 17.08 -28.03
N PHE A 251 15.24 17.77 -27.35
CA PHE A 251 13.90 18.08 -27.82
C PHE A 251 13.61 19.54 -27.44
N GLN A 252 14.40 20.48 -27.97
CA GLN A 252 14.08 21.91 -27.84
C GLN A 252 12.73 22.26 -28.50
N ASP A 253 12.18 21.38 -29.33
CA ASP A 253 10.89 21.57 -30.00
C ASP A 253 9.70 20.83 -29.35
N ALA A 254 9.91 19.89 -28.41
CA ALA A 254 8.83 19.03 -27.88
C ALA A 254 8.04 19.60 -26.70
N LYS A 255 8.00 20.93 -26.51
CA LYS A 255 7.09 21.52 -25.50
C LYS A 255 5.60 21.26 -25.81
N GLN A 256 5.27 20.67 -26.96
CA GLN A 256 3.91 20.25 -27.33
C GLN A 256 3.80 18.79 -27.83
N ASP A 257 4.90 18.08 -28.07
CA ASP A 257 4.86 16.78 -28.75
C ASP A 257 5.04 15.60 -27.80
N THR A 258 4.13 14.63 -27.94
CA THR A 258 4.25 13.32 -27.31
C THR A 258 5.17 12.47 -28.16
N ILE A 259 6.22 11.93 -27.57
CA ILE A 259 7.12 10.97 -28.24
C ILE A 259 6.71 9.58 -27.78
N GLU A 260 6.45 8.69 -28.72
CA GLU A 260 6.05 7.31 -28.41
C GLU A 260 6.81 6.32 -29.30
N PHE A 261 7.41 5.32 -28.66
CA PHE A 261 8.05 4.18 -29.28
C PHE A 261 7.41 2.91 -28.73
N ASP A 262 6.88 2.05 -29.60
CA ASP A 262 6.35 0.75 -29.19
C ASP A 262 7.44 -0.31 -28.97
N HIS A 263 8.61 -0.07 -29.57
CA HIS A 263 9.75 -0.98 -29.60
C HIS A 263 11.06 -0.21 -29.43
N ILE A 264 11.55 -0.14 -28.19
CA ILE A 264 12.82 0.48 -27.83
C ILE A 264 13.61 -0.45 -26.93
N ASP A 265 14.93 -0.42 -27.08
CA ASP A 265 15.84 -1.08 -26.15
C ASP A 265 16.21 -0.08 -25.04
N ILE A 266 16.24 -0.49 -23.78
CA ILE A 266 16.55 0.39 -22.64
C ILE A 266 17.82 -0.12 -21.96
N LEU A 267 18.81 0.76 -21.81
CA LEU A 267 20.00 0.51 -21.01
C LEU A 267 19.93 1.36 -19.74
N PRO A 268 19.65 0.75 -18.57
CA PRO A 268 19.69 1.45 -17.30
C PRO A 268 21.13 1.65 -16.83
N ILE A 269 21.49 2.88 -16.45
CA ILE A 269 22.84 3.29 -16.07
C ILE A 269 22.81 3.75 -14.61
N ALA A 270 23.40 2.98 -13.71
CA ALA A 270 23.19 3.11 -12.27
C ALA A 270 24.02 4.20 -11.58
N ALA A 271 25.02 4.78 -12.26
CA ALA A 271 26.07 5.54 -11.59
C ALA A 271 26.36 6.93 -12.21
N PRO A 272 26.75 7.92 -11.38
CA PRO A 272 27.21 9.23 -11.83
C PRO A 272 28.52 9.12 -12.65
N PHE A 273 28.78 10.17 -13.43
CA PHE A 273 29.98 10.29 -14.24
C PHE A 273 31.23 10.31 -13.35
N ASN A 274 31.97 9.22 -13.35
CA ASN A 274 33.34 9.16 -12.89
C ASN A 274 34.13 8.51 -14.03
N SER A 275 35.26 9.09 -14.44
CA SER A 275 36.13 8.53 -15.49
C SER A 275 36.59 7.09 -15.19
N ASN A 276 36.46 6.66 -13.93
CA ASN A 276 36.72 5.29 -13.49
C ASN A 276 35.49 4.37 -13.50
N ASN A 277 34.33 4.81 -14.03
CA ASN A 277 33.13 4.00 -14.07
C ASN A 277 33.17 3.01 -15.26
N PRO A 278 33.27 1.69 -15.00
CA PRO A 278 33.40 0.69 -16.06
C PRO A 278 32.20 0.64 -17.01
N GLU A 279 30.98 0.90 -16.54
CA GLU A 279 29.77 0.88 -17.37
C GLU A 279 29.78 2.00 -18.40
N LEU A 280 30.30 3.16 -18.00
CA LEU A 280 30.36 4.36 -18.81
C LEU A 280 31.40 4.20 -19.92
N ASN A 281 32.57 3.67 -19.57
CA ASN A 281 33.60 3.30 -20.54
C ASN A 281 33.06 2.25 -21.52
N ARG A 282 32.25 1.28 -21.08
CA ARG A 282 31.64 0.29 -22.00
C ARG A 282 30.69 0.93 -23.00
N ILE A 283 29.82 1.85 -22.57
CA ILE A 283 28.89 2.56 -23.47
C ILE A 283 29.65 3.42 -24.46
N PHE A 284 30.66 4.16 -24.02
CA PHE A 284 31.48 4.95 -24.93
C PHE A 284 32.29 4.09 -25.89
N ASN A 285 32.88 3.00 -25.41
CA ASN A 285 33.56 2.04 -26.27
C ASN A 285 32.58 1.45 -27.28
N PHE A 286 31.32 1.24 -26.91
CA PHE A 286 30.30 0.79 -27.84
C PHE A 286 29.93 1.85 -28.89
N VAL A 287 29.54 3.06 -28.46
CA VAL A 287 29.07 4.12 -29.35
C VAL A 287 30.20 4.62 -30.27
N LEU A 288 31.43 4.69 -29.75
CA LEU A 288 32.61 5.24 -30.42
C LEU A 288 33.45 4.17 -31.12
N LYS A 289 33.05 2.89 -31.07
CA LYS A 289 33.64 1.83 -31.91
C LYS A 289 33.45 2.11 -33.40
N ASP A 290 32.37 2.79 -33.76
CA ASP A 290 32.15 3.23 -35.13
C ASP A 290 33.02 4.47 -35.44
N PRO A 291 33.93 4.40 -36.45
CA PRO A 291 34.82 5.51 -36.79
C PRO A 291 34.07 6.80 -37.18
N LYS A 292 32.89 6.68 -37.84
CA LYS A 292 32.05 7.82 -38.23
C LYS A 292 31.44 8.49 -37.02
N VAL A 293 30.91 7.70 -36.08
CA VAL A 293 30.36 8.24 -34.82
C VAL A 293 31.46 8.88 -33.99
N LYS A 294 32.61 8.24 -33.86
CA LYS A 294 33.78 8.80 -33.15
C LYS A 294 34.21 10.14 -33.74
N THR A 295 34.31 10.24 -35.06
CA THR A 295 34.69 11.48 -35.75
C THR A 295 33.68 12.60 -35.49
N GLU A 296 32.38 12.32 -35.64
CA GLU A 296 31.34 13.33 -35.39
C GLU A 296 31.24 13.69 -33.89
N ALA A 297 31.48 12.74 -32.98
CA ALA A 297 31.52 12.98 -31.54
C ALA A 297 32.68 13.92 -31.19
N PHE A 298 33.86 13.71 -31.76
CA PHE A 298 35.02 14.59 -31.61
C PHE A 298 34.71 16.03 -32.05
N LYS A 299 34.11 16.17 -33.23
CA LYS A 299 33.70 17.46 -33.77
C LYS A 299 32.68 18.15 -32.86
N ASN A 300 31.69 17.41 -32.35
CA ASN A 300 30.71 17.94 -31.42
C ASN A 300 31.36 18.35 -30.09
N LEU A 301 32.28 17.54 -29.54
CA LEU A 301 32.99 17.83 -28.31
C LEU A 301 33.81 19.12 -28.45
N GLN A 302 34.56 19.31 -29.55
CA GLN A 302 35.35 20.52 -29.82
C GLN A 302 34.55 21.83 -29.79
N THR A 303 33.22 21.78 -29.90
CA THR A 303 32.35 22.97 -29.78
C THR A 303 32.11 23.42 -28.33
N LEU A 304 32.47 22.58 -27.34
CA LEU A 304 32.37 22.93 -25.92
C LEU A 304 33.54 23.83 -25.52
N THR A 305 33.25 25.08 -25.15
CA THR A 305 34.28 26.12 -24.89
C THR A 305 34.88 26.08 -23.48
N HIS A 306 34.32 25.29 -22.56
CA HIS A 306 34.80 25.15 -21.18
C HIS A 306 34.56 23.73 -20.66
N TYR A 307 35.66 22.98 -20.51
CA TYR A 307 35.69 21.67 -19.86
C TYR A 307 36.07 21.80 -18.39
N SER A 308 35.35 21.11 -17.51
CA SER A 308 35.84 20.74 -16.19
C SER A 308 37.03 19.77 -16.31
N GLN A 309 37.83 19.60 -15.25
CA GLN A 309 38.94 18.63 -15.27
C GLN A 309 38.46 17.20 -15.58
N GLN A 310 37.25 16.84 -15.14
CA GLN A 310 36.66 15.53 -15.41
C GLN A 310 36.19 15.41 -16.87
N GLU A 311 35.64 16.49 -17.43
CA GLU A 311 35.24 16.54 -18.83
C GLU A 311 36.45 16.45 -19.77
N GLN A 312 37.55 17.14 -19.44
CA GLN A 312 38.79 17.04 -20.22
C GLN A 312 39.38 15.63 -20.18
N ALA A 313 39.42 14.99 -19.01
CA ALA A 313 39.89 13.61 -18.89
C ALA A 313 39.05 12.62 -19.73
N ALA A 314 37.74 12.84 -19.85
CA ALA A 314 36.87 12.05 -20.70
C ALA A 314 37.14 12.26 -22.20
N VAL A 315 37.36 13.51 -22.62
CA VAL A 315 37.75 13.85 -24.01
C VAL A 315 39.09 13.20 -24.36
N ASP A 316 40.07 13.27 -23.45
CA ASP A 316 41.38 12.67 -23.65
C ASP A 316 41.30 11.13 -23.71
N TYR A 317 40.46 10.52 -22.87
CA TYR A 317 40.17 9.09 -22.93
C TYR A 317 39.56 8.68 -24.28
N ILE A 318 38.57 9.43 -24.76
CA ILE A 318 37.92 9.19 -26.06
C ILE A 318 38.92 9.31 -27.22
N ALA A 319 39.90 10.21 -27.11
CA ALA A 319 40.97 10.36 -28.10
C ALA A 319 41.86 9.10 -28.16
N GLN A 320 42.13 8.52 -27.00
CA GLN A 320 43.04 7.39 -26.81
C GLN A 320 42.39 6.03 -27.03
N LEU A 321 41.06 5.94 -27.24
CA LEU A 321 40.39 4.68 -27.50
C LEU A 321 40.86 4.05 -28.82
N ASP A 322 41.62 2.97 -28.73
CA ASP A 322 42.04 2.15 -29.87
C ASP A 322 40.80 1.49 -30.50
N MET A 323 40.71 1.60 -31.84
CA MET A 323 39.64 0.97 -32.58
C MET A 323 39.95 -0.51 -32.76
N GLU A 324 39.36 -1.36 -31.92
CA GLU A 324 39.30 -2.78 -32.23
C GLU A 324 38.28 -2.99 -33.37
N ASP A 325 38.77 -3.49 -34.51
CA ASP A 325 37.95 -3.94 -35.65
C ASP A 325 37.04 -5.08 -35.18
N GLY A 326 35.81 -4.74 -34.82
CA GLY A 326 34.83 -5.73 -34.37
C GLY A 326 33.64 -5.13 -33.64
N SER A 327 32.56 -4.90 -34.39
CA SER A 327 31.21 -5.01 -33.83
C SER A 327 30.20 -5.40 -34.89
N GLU A 328 29.54 -6.54 -34.69
CA GLU A 328 28.21 -6.77 -35.26
C GLU A 328 27.28 -5.62 -34.83
N PRO A 329 26.37 -5.16 -35.70
CA PRO A 329 25.38 -4.15 -35.35
C PRO A 329 24.37 -4.76 -34.37
N LEU A 330 24.67 -4.63 -33.07
CA LEU A 330 23.85 -5.13 -31.96
C LEU A 330 22.50 -4.40 -31.84
N MET A 331 22.44 -3.15 -32.32
CA MET A 331 21.18 -2.43 -32.51
C MET A 331 20.45 -3.11 -33.67
N GLN A 332 19.49 -3.99 -33.36
CA GLN A 332 18.67 -4.73 -34.34
C GLN A 332 17.71 -3.82 -35.11
N GLY A 333 18.17 -2.66 -35.58
CA GLY A 333 17.33 -1.65 -36.19
C GLY A 333 16.42 -0.92 -35.19
N ARG A 334 16.73 -0.93 -33.88
CA ARG A 334 15.89 -0.34 -32.84
C ARG A 334 16.53 0.90 -32.21
N PRO A 335 15.73 1.88 -31.78
CA PRO A 335 16.21 2.93 -30.91
C PRO A 335 16.70 2.37 -29.57
N LEU A 336 17.58 3.11 -28.91
CA LEU A 336 18.12 2.79 -27.57
C LEU A 336 17.87 3.95 -26.61
N MET A 337 17.28 3.70 -25.45
CA MET A 337 17.17 4.68 -24.37
C MET A 337 18.21 4.40 -23.28
N LEU A 338 19.08 5.36 -23.04
CA LEU A 338 19.94 5.42 -21.86
C LEU A 338 19.12 6.00 -20.70
N LEU A 339 18.74 5.13 -19.75
CA LEU A 339 18.02 5.56 -18.56
C LEU A 339 19.03 5.85 -17.44
N ARG A 340 19.37 7.12 -17.28
CA ARG A 340 20.41 7.58 -16.35
C ARG A 340 19.84 7.88 -14.97
N PHE A 341 20.50 7.31 -13.98
CA PHE A 341 20.18 7.45 -12.57
C PHE A 341 21.26 8.32 -11.88
N VAL A 342 21.14 9.66 -11.93
CA VAL A 342 22.20 10.56 -11.44
C VAL A 342 21.77 11.44 -10.26
N PRO A 343 22.65 11.66 -9.26
CA PRO A 343 22.35 12.49 -8.10
C PRO A 343 22.21 13.98 -8.42
N ASP A 344 23.05 14.44 -9.33
CA ASP A 344 23.11 15.81 -9.81
C ASP A 344 22.99 15.78 -11.34
N THR A 345 21.98 16.47 -11.83
CA THR A 345 21.64 16.59 -13.24
C THR A 345 22.69 17.35 -14.05
N THR A 346 23.49 18.19 -13.41
CA THR A 346 24.17 19.29 -14.10
C THR A 346 25.51 18.87 -14.73
N ASP A 347 26.30 18.06 -14.03
CA ASP A 347 27.67 17.73 -14.45
C ASP A 347 27.77 16.50 -15.35
N CYS A 348 26.90 15.50 -15.16
CA CYS A 348 26.98 14.26 -15.93
C CYS A 348 26.48 14.42 -17.35
N CYS A 349 25.65 15.43 -17.60
CA CYS A 349 24.92 15.59 -18.85
C CYS A 349 25.85 15.96 -20.02
N ARG A 350 26.66 17.00 -19.86
CA ARG A 350 27.35 17.73 -20.95
C ARG A 350 28.23 16.88 -21.86
N LEU A 351 28.69 15.72 -21.41
CA LEU A 351 29.51 14.79 -22.20
C LEU A 351 28.70 13.79 -23.03
N TYR A 352 27.49 13.42 -22.60
CA TYR A 352 26.66 12.49 -23.35
C TYR A 352 26.03 13.16 -24.56
N ALA A 353 25.59 14.41 -24.43
CA ALA A 353 24.90 15.10 -25.52
C ALA A 353 25.70 15.13 -26.84
N PRO A 354 27.00 15.49 -26.87
CA PRO A 354 27.83 15.44 -28.07
C PRO A 354 27.92 14.06 -28.72
N ILE A 355 27.99 13.01 -27.90
CA ILE A 355 28.19 11.62 -28.31
C ILE A 355 26.88 11.02 -28.82
N ILE A 356 25.78 11.25 -28.12
CA ILE A 356 24.43 10.87 -28.55
C ILE A 356 24.07 11.61 -29.84
N LYS A 357 24.37 12.91 -29.92
CA LYS A 357 24.15 13.70 -31.14
C LYS A 357 24.95 13.14 -32.31
N ALA A 358 26.20 12.75 -32.09
CA ALA A 358 27.01 12.12 -33.12
C ALA A 358 26.41 10.79 -33.60
N TRP A 359 25.98 9.93 -32.68
CA TRP A 359 25.29 8.69 -33.03
C TRP A 359 24.03 8.97 -33.85
N ASN A 360 23.15 9.86 -33.39
CA ASN A 360 21.89 10.17 -34.07
C ASN A 360 22.09 10.82 -35.44
N THR A 361 23.21 11.52 -35.66
CA THR A 361 23.59 12.04 -36.98
C THR A 361 24.00 10.91 -37.93
N VAL A 362 24.75 9.90 -37.44
CA VAL A 362 25.22 8.77 -38.27
C VAL A 362 24.11 7.73 -38.48
N TYR A 363 23.27 7.53 -37.47
CA TYR A 363 22.24 6.49 -37.38
C TYR A 363 20.86 7.10 -37.05
N PRO A 364 20.26 7.89 -37.96
CA PRO A 364 18.98 8.55 -37.70
C PRO A 364 17.81 7.57 -37.52
N ASP A 365 17.89 6.37 -38.09
CA ASP A 365 16.83 5.35 -38.00
C ASP A 365 16.89 4.54 -36.70
N THR A 366 18.01 4.59 -35.97
CA THR A 366 18.20 3.91 -34.68
C THR A 366 18.75 4.87 -33.63
N PRO A 367 17.98 5.91 -33.26
CA PRO A 367 18.47 6.96 -32.40
C PRO A 367 18.73 6.46 -30.97
N ILE A 368 19.72 7.06 -30.33
CA ILE A 368 19.94 6.98 -28.89
C ILE A 368 19.21 8.14 -28.23
N PHE A 369 18.39 7.82 -27.23
CA PHE A 369 17.79 8.77 -26.30
C PHE A 369 18.50 8.69 -24.96
N SER A 370 18.51 9.79 -24.22
CA SER A 370 19.01 9.78 -22.87
C SER A 370 18.05 10.52 -21.96
N VAL A 371 17.62 9.82 -20.93
CA VAL A 371 16.66 10.31 -19.95
C VAL A 371 17.35 10.34 -18.60
N CYS A 372 17.35 11.52 -17.98
CA CYS A 372 17.87 11.70 -16.63
C CYS A 372 16.73 11.67 -15.62
N LEU A 373 16.76 10.71 -14.71
CA LEU A 373 15.80 10.64 -13.61
C LEU A 373 16.38 11.36 -12.38
N ALA A 374 15.75 12.46 -11.96
CA ALA A 374 16.16 13.21 -10.76
C ALA A 374 15.91 12.41 -9.47
N MET A 375 16.75 12.67 -8.47
CA MET A 375 16.61 12.05 -7.15
C MET A 375 15.32 12.48 -6.44
N THR A 376 14.48 11.50 -6.09
CA THR A 376 13.47 11.59 -5.03
C THR A 376 13.89 10.72 -3.84
N ASN A 377 13.28 10.90 -2.66
CA ASN A 377 13.65 10.19 -1.42
C ASN A 377 13.39 8.66 -1.44
N THR A 378 12.68 8.16 -2.44
CA THR A 378 12.18 6.80 -2.69
C THR A 378 12.88 6.11 -3.86
N TRP A 379 13.74 6.85 -4.56
CA TRP A 379 14.33 6.48 -5.83
C TRP A 379 15.20 5.23 -5.78
N GLY A 380 15.88 4.98 -4.66
CA GLY A 380 16.64 3.74 -4.45
C GLY A 380 15.73 2.52 -4.65
N PHE A 381 14.51 2.58 -4.13
CA PHE A 381 13.53 1.51 -4.30
C PHE A 381 13.02 1.41 -5.74
N ALA A 382 12.73 2.54 -6.41
CA ALA A 382 12.21 2.52 -7.77
C ALA A 382 13.25 1.97 -8.78
N ARG A 383 14.52 2.35 -8.58
CA ARG A 383 15.65 1.86 -9.36
C ARG A 383 15.84 0.36 -9.16
N GLU A 384 15.95 -0.08 -7.90
CA GLU A 384 16.10 -1.51 -7.60
C GLU A 384 14.89 -2.31 -8.12
N ALA A 385 13.67 -1.80 -7.99
CA ALA A 385 12.47 -2.43 -8.55
C ALA A 385 12.58 -2.64 -10.05
N LEU A 386 12.97 -1.61 -10.81
CA LEU A 386 13.18 -1.72 -12.25
C LEU A 386 14.20 -2.83 -12.59
N PHE A 387 15.31 -2.86 -11.85
CA PHE A 387 16.36 -3.86 -12.05
C PHE A 387 15.92 -5.29 -11.69
N VAL A 388 15.16 -5.45 -10.61
CA VAL A 388 14.69 -6.79 -10.19
C VAL A 388 13.51 -7.32 -11.00
N CYS A 389 12.70 -6.44 -11.58
CA CYS A 389 11.51 -6.83 -12.35
C CYS A 389 11.80 -7.13 -13.83
N ALA A 390 12.90 -6.61 -14.38
CA ALA A 390 13.23 -6.85 -15.77
C ALA A 390 13.64 -8.31 -16.09
N ASP A 391 13.59 -9.23 -15.11
CA ASP A 391 13.82 -10.70 -15.10
C ASP A 391 15.15 -11.19 -15.72
N LYS A 392 15.55 -10.63 -16.87
CA LYS A 392 16.85 -10.78 -17.53
C LYS A 392 17.97 -9.98 -16.87
N ILE A 393 17.67 -8.81 -16.27
CA ILE A 393 18.72 -7.95 -15.70
C ILE A 393 19.25 -8.46 -14.36
N THR A 394 18.42 -9.13 -13.56
CA THR A 394 18.74 -9.34 -12.15
C THR A 394 19.63 -10.54 -11.85
N GLN A 395 19.81 -11.47 -12.80
CA GLN A 395 20.90 -12.43 -12.71
C GLN A 395 22.27 -11.78 -13.00
N GLN A 396 22.32 -10.55 -13.50
CA GLN A 396 23.48 -10.03 -14.22
C GLN A 396 24.06 -8.71 -13.70
N MET A 397 23.28 -7.87 -13.01
CA MET A 397 23.77 -6.57 -12.51
C MET A 397 24.21 -6.54 -11.04
N ALA A 398 24.20 -7.68 -10.34
CA ALA A 398 24.97 -7.80 -9.11
C ALA A 398 26.47 -7.86 -9.46
N ILE A 399 27.08 -6.71 -9.73
CA ILE A 399 28.51 -6.43 -9.46
C ILE A 399 29.44 -7.47 -10.09
N ARG A 400 29.20 -7.83 -11.35
CA ARG A 400 30.01 -8.81 -12.06
C ARG A 400 30.55 -8.20 -13.34
N ASN A 401 31.78 -7.65 -13.24
CA ASN A 401 32.55 -7.10 -14.36
C ASN A 401 32.81 -8.13 -15.48
N ASP A 402 32.50 -9.41 -15.27
CA ASP A 402 32.70 -10.54 -16.17
C ASP A 402 31.58 -10.77 -17.20
N LEU A 403 30.43 -10.10 -17.09
CA LEU A 403 29.35 -10.28 -18.06
C LEU A 403 29.37 -9.26 -19.21
N PRO A 404 28.96 -9.67 -20.44
CA PRO A 404 28.75 -8.78 -21.57
C PRO A 404 27.74 -7.67 -21.23
N TRP A 405 28.03 -6.42 -21.60
CA TRP A 405 27.19 -5.27 -21.25
C TRP A 405 25.80 -5.28 -21.93
N ASP A 406 25.69 -5.95 -23.08
CA ASP A 406 24.46 -6.07 -23.88
C ASP A 406 23.40 -6.96 -23.20
N SER A 407 23.82 -7.72 -22.19
CA SER A 407 22.95 -8.52 -21.35
C SER A 407 22.13 -7.65 -20.37
N SER A 408 22.58 -6.42 -20.07
CA SER A 408 21.87 -5.44 -19.24
C SER A 408 20.78 -4.66 -19.99
N ILE A 409 20.60 -4.89 -21.29
CA ILE A 409 19.60 -4.18 -22.12
C ILE A 409 18.22 -4.79 -21.92
N ILE A 410 17.24 -3.99 -21.49
CA ILE A 410 15.81 -4.33 -21.57
C ILE A 410 15.39 -4.18 -23.02
N ARG A 411 15.18 -5.30 -23.71
CA ARG A 411 14.81 -5.28 -25.12
C ARG A 411 13.31 -5.16 -25.30
N ASP A 412 12.89 -4.52 -26.39
CA ASP A 412 11.49 -4.50 -26.85
C ASP A 412 10.50 -3.85 -25.86
N ALA A 413 10.96 -2.85 -25.11
CA ALA A 413 10.11 -2.06 -24.25
C ALA A 413 9.31 -1.03 -25.06
N GLY A 414 8.25 -0.47 -24.47
CA GLY A 414 7.59 0.72 -24.96
C GLY A 414 8.04 1.95 -24.19
N LEU A 415 8.16 3.09 -24.85
CA LEU A 415 8.47 4.38 -24.24
C LEU A 415 7.46 5.40 -24.72
N LYS A 416 6.89 6.16 -23.78
CA LYS A 416 6.17 7.38 -24.07
C LYS A 416 6.76 8.52 -23.24
N ILE A 417 7.13 9.62 -23.89
CA ILE A 417 7.53 10.85 -23.21
C ILE A 417 6.45 11.88 -23.52
N HIS A 418 5.83 12.42 -22.48
CA HIS A 418 4.84 13.48 -22.60
C HIS A 418 5.13 14.56 -21.56
N GLU A 419 5.40 15.77 -22.03
CA GLU A 419 5.90 16.89 -21.21
C GLU A 419 7.19 16.52 -20.48
N TYR A 420 7.12 16.30 -19.17
CA TYR A 420 8.23 15.91 -18.31
C TYR A 420 8.08 14.49 -17.78
N ASN A 421 7.16 13.70 -18.35
CA ASN A 421 6.79 12.40 -17.83
C ASN A 421 7.27 11.32 -18.78
N VAL A 422 8.03 10.39 -18.22
CA VAL A 422 8.58 9.22 -18.91
C VAL A 422 7.74 8.04 -18.48
N TYR A 423 7.11 7.43 -19.47
CA TYR A 423 6.19 6.31 -19.37
C TYR A 423 6.84 5.12 -20.03
N LEU A 424 7.24 4.13 -19.26
CA LEU A 424 7.85 2.93 -19.82
C LEU A 424 6.84 1.78 -19.74
N LYS A 425 6.64 1.09 -20.86
CA LYS A 425 5.64 0.03 -21.08
C LYS A 425 6.35 -1.28 -21.43
N ASN A 426 5.64 -2.41 -21.34
CA ASN A 426 6.11 -3.72 -21.80
C ASN A 426 7.43 -4.20 -21.15
N PHE A 427 7.65 -3.90 -19.87
CA PHE A 427 8.83 -4.43 -19.15
C PHE A 427 8.80 -5.93 -18.90
N PHE A 428 7.61 -6.50 -18.94
CA PHE A 428 7.43 -7.92 -18.68
C PHE A 428 7.54 -8.69 -20.00
N PRO A 429 8.26 -9.83 -20.00
CA PRO A 429 8.29 -10.75 -21.13
C PRO A 429 6.90 -11.02 -21.74
N LYS A 430 6.79 -10.92 -23.08
CA LYS A 430 5.55 -11.09 -23.85
C LYS A 430 5.03 -12.53 -23.89
N ASP A 431 5.86 -13.50 -23.53
CA ASP A 431 5.57 -14.94 -23.55
C ASP A 431 4.83 -15.45 -22.31
N MET A 432 4.39 -14.54 -21.43
CA MET A 432 3.65 -14.91 -20.22
C MET A 432 2.14 -14.95 -20.45
N ASP A 433 1.46 -15.83 -19.71
CA ASP A 433 -0.01 -15.92 -19.70
C ASP A 433 -0.63 -14.55 -19.39
N GLU A 434 -1.42 -14.02 -20.32
CA GLU A 434 -2.15 -12.76 -20.18
C GLU A 434 -3.20 -12.81 -19.07
N ASN A 435 -3.63 -14.01 -18.68
CA ASN A 435 -4.60 -14.20 -17.61
C ASN A 435 -3.97 -14.11 -16.22
N ASP A 436 -2.67 -14.38 -16.10
CA ASP A 436 -1.91 -14.25 -14.86
C ASP A 436 -1.24 -12.89 -14.76
N ASN A 437 -1.73 -12.08 -13.84
CA ASN A 437 -1.19 -10.76 -13.60
C ASN A 437 0.03 -10.78 -12.66
N THR A 438 0.41 -11.92 -12.10
CA THR A 438 1.47 -12.00 -11.08
C THR A 438 2.85 -12.04 -11.72
N HIS A 439 3.82 -11.34 -11.14
CA HIS A 439 5.21 -11.41 -11.59
C HIS A 439 5.78 -12.83 -11.41
N PRO A 440 6.53 -13.41 -12.39
CA PRO A 440 7.06 -14.77 -12.24
C PRO A 440 7.97 -14.97 -11.03
N SER A 441 8.84 -14.00 -10.76
CA SER A 441 9.72 -14.02 -9.58
C SER A 441 8.96 -13.85 -8.26
N TYR A 442 7.70 -13.42 -8.31
CA TYR A 442 6.82 -13.44 -7.13
C TYR A 442 6.31 -14.86 -6.86
N THR A 443 5.91 -15.59 -7.89
CA THR A 443 5.41 -16.98 -7.78
C THR A 443 6.51 -18.01 -7.52
N ASP A 444 7.72 -17.76 -8.00
CA ASP A 444 8.91 -18.59 -7.77
C ASP A 444 10.05 -17.76 -7.16
N PRO A 445 10.12 -17.67 -5.82
CA PRO A 445 11.14 -16.89 -5.13
C PRO A 445 12.58 -17.32 -5.43
N ASN A 446 12.80 -18.55 -5.91
CA ASN A 446 14.13 -19.09 -6.21
C ASN A 446 14.61 -18.69 -7.61
N ARG A 447 13.70 -18.31 -8.52
CA ARG A 447 14.03 -17.84 -9.87
C ARG A 447 14.95 -16.62 -9.85
N ASN A 448 14.72 -15.71 -8.90
CA ASN A 448 15.46 -14.46 -8.78
C ASN A 448 15.65 -14.08 -7.30
N PRO A 449 16.76 -14.52 -6.66
CA PRO A 449 17.02 -14.26 -5.25
C PRO A 449 17.10 -12.77 -4.90
N ASN A 450 17.59 -11.94 -5.83
CA ASN A 450 17.68 -10.49 -5.66
C ASN A 450 16.30 -9.84 -5.63
N TYR A 451 15.39 -10.28 -6.50
CA TYR A 451 13.98 -9.88 -6.46
C TYR A 451 13.36 -10.22 -5.11
N THR A 452 13.52 -11.46 -4.64
CA THR A 452 12.94 -11.91 -3.36
C THR A 452 13.50 -11.11 -2.18
N LYS A 453 14.81 -10.89 -2.14
CA LYS A 453 15.46 -10.06 -1.12
C LYS A 453 14.89 -8.64 -1.10
N PHE A 454 14.90 -7.97 -2.26
CA PHE A 454 14.43 -6.60 -2.36
C PHE A 454 12.92 -6.46 -2.07
N LYS A 455 12.11 -7.43 -2.48
CA LYS A 455 10.67 -7.50 -2.13
C LYS A 455 10.48 -7.52 -0.61
N ASN A 456 11.25 -8.34 0.09
CA ASN A 456 11.15 -8.47 1.54
C ASN A 456 11.61 -7.19 2.26
N GLU A 457 12.70 -6.56 1.79
CA GLU A 457 13.16 -5.25 2.30
C GLU A 457 12.10 -4.15 2.11
N LEU A 458 11.41 -4.15 0.96
CA LEU A 458 10.33 -3.22 0.67
C LEU A 458 9.09 -3.49 1.52
N LEU A 459 8.71 -4.75 1.73
CA LEU A 459 7.60 -5.14 2.61
C LEU A 459 7.87 -4.71 4.06
N GLU A 460 9.06 -5.00 4.59
CA GLU A 460 9.46 -4.57 5.93
C GLU A 460 9.40 -3.04 6.06
N THR A 461 9.86 -2.32 5.03
CA THR A 461 9.75 -0.84 5.00
C THR A 461 8.29 -0.39 5.03
N LEU A 462 7.40 -1.02 4.26
CA LEU A 462 5.97 -0.70 4.22
C LEU A 462 5.26 -1.03 5.54
N GLU A 463 5.60 -2.15 6.19
CA GLU A 463 5.07 -2.53 7.51
C GLU A 463 5.49 -1.56 8.61
N ASN A 464 6.75 -1.14 8.59
CA ASN A 464 7.27 -0.11 9.50
C ASN A 464 6.54 1.23 9.30
N LEU A 465 6.34 1.64 8.04
CA LEU A 465 5.57 2.84 7.71
C LEU A 465 4.10 2.75 8.15
N HIS A 466 3.47 1.59 8.01
CA HIS A 466 2.09 1.40 8.47
C HIS A 466 1.98 1.52 9.99
N THR A 467 2.98 0.99 10.71
CA THR A 467 3.07 1.11 12.18
C THR A 467 3.30 2.56 12.62
N GLU A 468 4.06 3.34 11.85
CA GLU A 468 4.33 4.76 12.12
C GLU A 468 3.18 5.71 11.70
N ALA A 469 2.50 5.45 10.58
CA ALA A 469 1.37 6.25 10.08
C ALA A 469 0.16 6.26 11.04
N LEU A 470 0.09 5.29 11.95
CA LEU A 470 -0.85 5.31 13.09
C LEU A 470 -0.61 6.49 14.04
N ARG A 471 0.55 7.15 13.95
CA ARG A 471 0.91 8.36 14.72
C ARG A 471 0.61 9.67 13.98
N ASP A 472 0.63 9.69 12.65
CA ASP A 472 0.37 10.90 11.84
C ASP A 472 -0.44 10.58 10.57
N SER A 473 -1.62 11.21 10.44
CA SER A 473 -2.65 10.92 9.42
C SER A 473 -2.37 11.41 8.00
N SER A 474 -1.12 11.70 7.67
CA SER A 474 -0.72 12.06 6.30
C SER A 474 0.13 10.96 5.70
N ASN A 475 -0.49 10.11 4.87
CA ASN A 475 0.24 9.29 3.90
C ASN A 475 1.14 10.22 3.10
N SER A 476 2.43 10.14 3.35
CA SER A 476 3.40 11.00 2.70
C SER A 476 3.46 10.65 1.22
N ALA A 477 3.90 11.58 0.36
CA ALA A 477 4.11 11.27 -1.06
C ALA A 477 5.04 10.04 -1.24
N ARG A 478 5.96 9.86 -0.28
CA ARG A 478 6.88 8.73 -0.18
C ARG A 478 6.16 7.39 -0.03
N ASP A 479 5.17 7.29 0.85
CA ASP A 479 4.48 6.02 1.13
C ASP A 479 3.70 5.54 -0.08
N ARG A 480 3.04 6.47 -0.79
CA ARG A 480 2.34 6.17 -2.04
C ARG A 480 3.29 5.65 -3.11
N GLU A 481 4.47 6.25 -3.22
CA GLU A 481 5.46 5.82 -4.20
C GLU A 481 6.05 4.45 -3.84
N LEU A 482 6.33 4.16 -2.57
CA LEU A 482 6.77 2.82 -2.14
C LEU A 482 5.71 1.75 -2.38
N ILE A 483 4.44 2.08 -2.15
CA ILE A 483 3.31 1.21 -2.49
C ILE A 483 3.30 0.99 -4.01
N ASP A 484 3.35 2.03 -4.82
CA ASP A 484 3.35 1.89 -6.29
C ASP A 484 4.54 1.05 -6.78
N ILE A 485 5.72 1.22 -6.21
CA ILE A 485 6.89 0.38 -6.48
C ILE A 485 6.61 -1.09 -6.15
N PHE A 486 6.06 -1.37 -4.97
CA PHE A 486 5.68 -2.74 -4.61
C PHE A 486 4.65 -3.32 -5.57
N ARG A 487 3.72 -2.48 -6.05
CA ARG A 487 2.73 -2.91 -7.04
C ARG A 487 3.35 -3.26 -8.39
N TRP A 488 4.29 -2.44 -8.86
CA TRP A 488 5.05 -2.71 -10.08
C TRP A 488 5.84 -4.01 -9.97
N MET A 489 6.38 -4.30 -8.79
CA MET A 489 7.12 -5.53 -8.57
C MET A 489 6.27 -6.78 -8.64
N THR A 490 5.05 -6.72 -8.12
CA THR A 490 4.21 -7.89 -7.90
C THR A 490 3.29 -8.20 -9.08
N SER A 491 2.96 -7.19 -9.88
CA SER A 491 1.87 -7.27 -10.87
C SER A 491 2.30 -6.77 -12.26
N LYS A 492 1.78 -7.38 -13.33
CA LYS A 492 2.09 -7.03 -14.75
C LYS A 492 1.22 -5.89 -15.28
N ARG A 493 0.02 -5.75 -14.73
CA ARG A 493 -1.02 -4.80 -15.10
C ARG A 493 -1.61 -4.16 -13.85
N TYR A 494 -1.91 -2.87 -13.97
CA TYR A 494 -2.59 -2.10 -12.96
C TYR A 494 -4.09 -2.39 -13.04
N TYR A 495 -4.59 -3.11 -12.03
CA TYR A 495 -6.02 -3.18 -11.77
C TYR A 495 -6.42 -2.28 -10.61
N ALA A 496 -7.52 -1.57 -10.79
CA ALA A 496 -8.13 -0.76 -9.75
C ALA A 496 -9.64 -0.80 -9.88
N LEU A 497 -10.34 -0.69 -8.76
CA LEU A 497 -11.78 -0.49 -8.77
C LEU A 497 -12.07 1.00 -8.85
N LYS A 498 -12.58 1.43 -10.00
CA LYS A 498 -13.07 2.79 -10.20
C LYS A 498 -14.55 2.86 -9.83
N ILE A 499 -14.90 3.81 -9.00
CA ILE A 499 -16.22 3.99 -8.42
C ILE A 499 -16.89 5.15 -9.14
N GLY A 500 -17.95 4.83 -9.88
CA GLY A 500 -18.78 5.76 -10.62
C GLY A 500 -20.09 6.07 -9.89
N GLY A 501 -21.13 6.40 -10.66
CA GLY A 501 -22.35 7.02 -10.15
C GLY A 501 -22.27 8.55 -10.11
N THR A 502 -23.22 9.17 -9.40
CA THR A 502 -23.12 10.59 -9.06
C THR A 502 -21.93 10.82 -8.13
N LEU A 503 -21.38 12.04 -8.07
CA LEU A 503 -20.22 12.33 -7.21
C LEU A 503 -20.49 11.98 -5.72
N TYR A 504 -21.72 12.22 -5.25
CA TYR A 504 -22.13 11.90 -3.89
C TYR A 504 -22.22 10.38 -3.66
N ASP A 505 -22.83 9.65 -4.60
CA ASP A 505 -22.92 8.19 -4.51
C ASP A 505 -21.55 7.55 -4.57
N ALA A 506 -20.65 8.06 -5.43
CA ALA A 506 -19.30 7.54 -5.59
C ALA A 506 -18.50 7.66 -4.28
N ALA A 507 -18.64 8.77 -3.55
CA ALA A 507 -18.02 8.94 -2.24
C ALA A 507 -18.54 7.92 -1.21
N GLY A 508 -19.85 7.72 -1.14
CA GLY A 508 -20.45 6.71 -0.25
C GLY A 508 -20.06 5.28 -0.62
N ASN A 509 -20.07 4.96 -1.91
CA ASN A 509 -19.71 3.65 -2.45
C ASN A 509 -18.23 3.32 -2.26
N ARG A 510 -17.35 4.34 -2.17
CA ARG A 510 -15.94 4.16 -1.83
C ARG A 510 -15.73 3.62 -0.42
N SER A 511 -16.48 4.12 0.55
CA SER A 511 -16.44 3.57 1.91
C SER A 511 -16.88 2.11 1.88
N VAL A 512 -18.01 1.82 1.23
CA VAL A 512 -18.53 0.45 1.13
C VAL A 512 -17.54 -0.50 0.45
N ALA A 513 -16.92 -0.08 -0.65
CA ALA A 513 -15.95 -0.91 -1.37
C ALA A 513 -14.68 -1.18 -0.54
N ARG A 514 -14.24 -0.21 0.26
CA ARG A 514 -13.12 -0.38 1.20
C ARG A 514 -13.48 -1.37 2.31
N ASP A 515 -14.65 -1.22 2.93
CA ASP A 515 -15.12 -2.12 3.99
C ASP A 515 -15.25 -3.56 3.47
N VAL A 516 -15.81 -3.73 2.27
CA VAL A 516 -15.91 -5.02 1.58
C VAL A 516 -14.53 -5.64 1.36
N MET A 517 -13.55 -4.84 0.95
CA MET A 517 -12.18 -5.31 0.75
C MET A 517 -11.53 -5.75 2.05
N GLY A 518 -11.61 -4.93 3.11
CA GLY A 518 -11.09 -5.29 4.43
C GLY A 518 -11.69 -6.60 4.94
N ALA A 519 -13.01 -6.76 4.80
CA ALA A 519 -13.70 -7.99 5.15
C ALA A 519 -13.22 -9.20 4.32
N CYS A 520 -13.08 -9.05 3.00
CA CYS A 520 -12.56 -10.11 2.14
C CYS A 520 -11.14 -10.52 2.52
N MET A 521 -10.27 -9.54 2.77
CA MET A 521 -8.89 -9.79 3.20
C MET A 521 -8.85 -10.52 4.54
N SER A 522 -9.63 -10.05 5.51
CA SER A 522 -9.73 -10.65 6.83
C SER A 522 -10.10 -12.12 6.73
N VAL A 523 -11.14 -12.43 5.95
CA VAL A 523 -11.62 -13.80 5.75
C VAL A 523 -10.62 -14.67 5.00
N LEU A 524 -9.93 -14.13 3.99
CA LEU A 524 -8.95 -14.91 3.25
C LEU A 524 -7.69 -15.22 4.07
N LYS A 525 -7.27 -14.31 4.95
CA LYS A 525 -6.06 -14.44 5.77
C LYS A 525 -6.31 -15.23 7.06
N HIS A 526 -7.45 -15.00 7.71
CA HIS A 526 -7.75 -15.56 9.04
C HIS A 526 -8.82 -16.65 9.00
N GLY A 527 -9.48 -16.87 7.86
CA GLY A 527 -10.60 -17.79 7.74
C GLY A 527 -11.94 -17.15 8.12
N PHE A 528 -12.99 -17.97 8.13
CA PHE A 528 -14.33 -17.54 8.52
C PHE A 528 -15.03 -18.60 9.37
N VAL A 529 -16.01 -18.17 10.15
CA VAL A 529 -16.85 -19.05 10.95
C VAL A 529 -18.28 -19.01 10.43
N LEU A 530 -18.89 -20.18 10.26
CA LEU A 530 -20.31 -20.31 9.92
C LEU A 530 -21.17 -20.30 11.19
N SER A 531 -22.18 -19.42 11.24
CA SER A 531 -23.23 -19.43 12.29
C SER A 531 -22.73 -19.28 13.74
N ALA A 532 -21.68 -18.48 13.99
CA ALA A 532 -21.08 -18.31 15.33
C ALA A 532 -22.04 -17.70 16.39
N TYR A 533 -22.84 -16.71 15.99
CA TYR A 533 -23.47 -15.77 16.94
C TYR A 533 -24.44 -16.40 17.96
N PRO A 534 -25.40 -17.27 17.57
CA PRO A 534 -26.33 -17.86 18.54
C PRO A 534 -25.64 -18.85 19.49
N LYS A 535 -24.66 -19.61 18.99
CA LYS A 535 -23.98 -20.65 19.77
C LYS A 535 -22.98 -20.06 20.74
N LEU A 536 -22.22 -19.04 20.33
CA LEU A 536 -21.23 -18.37 21.17
C LEU A 536 -21.90 -17.63 22.34
N ALA A 537 -22.98 -16.89 22.07
CA ALA A 537 -23.68 -16.15 23.13
C ALA A 537 -24.29 -17.08 24.21
N ILE A 538 -24.87 -18.21 23.80
CA ILE A 538 -25.42 -19.22 24.73
C ILE A 538 -24.30 -19.87 25.54
N TRP A 539 -23.20 -20.23 24.89
CA TRP A 539 -22.09 -20.90 25.53
C TRP A 539 -21.34 -19.99 26.52
N CYS A 540 -21.11 -18.71 26.18
CA CYS A 540 -20.50 -17.74 27.10
C CYS A 540 -21.34 -17.51 28.37
N ASP A 541 -22.68 -17.40 28.24
CA ASP A 541 -23.57 -17.28 29.40
C ASP A 541 -23.56 -18.56 30.27
N MET A 542 -23.47 -19.74 29.66
CA MET A 542 -23.35 -21.00 30.39
C MET A 542 -22.03 -21.09 31.18
N LYS A 543 -20.89 -20.76 30.57
CA LYS A 543 -19.57 -20.85 31.20
C LYS A 543 -19.37 -19.83 32.32
N LEU A 544 -19.80 -18.58 32.11
CA LEU A 544 -19.80 -17.56 33.16
C LEU A 544 -20.61 -17.98 34.39
N ARG A 545 -21.75 -18.67 34.19
CA ARG A 545 -22.51 -19.24 35.30
C ARG A 545 -21.77 -20.38 35.97
N GLN A 546 -21.14 -21.29 35.23
CA GLN A 546 -20.42 -22.43 35.79
C GLN A 546 -19.25 -22.00 36.67
N ASN A 547 -18.35 -21.14 36.20
CA ASN A 547 -17.15 -20.77 36.96
C ASN A 547 -17.47 -19.94 38.21
N VAL A 548 -18.47 -19.05 38.15
CA VAL A 548 -18.93 -18.27 39.32
C VAL A 548 -19.64 -19.14 40.36
N THR A 549 -20.30 -20.22 39.93
CA THR A 549 -21.01 -21.13 40.85
C THR A 549 -20.08 -22.19 41.45
N TYR A 550 -19.10 -22.68 40.68
CA TYR A 550 -18.16 -23.71 41.09
C TYR A 550 -17.21 -23.22 42.20
N ASP A 551 -16.72 -21.98 42.08
CA ASP A 551 -15.85 -21.36 43.08
C ASP A 551 -16.62 -21.04 44.39
N LYS A 552 -17.95 -20.91 44.31
CA LYS A 552 -18.83 -20.79 45.50
C LYS A 552 -19.07 -22.14 46.17
N TYR A 553 -19.17 -23.22 45.40
CA TYR A 553 -19.37 -24.58 45.91
C TYR A 553 -18.12 -25.18 46.56
N LEU A 554 -16.92 -24.79 46.11
CA LEU A 554 -15.66 -25.14 46.77
C LEU A 554 -15.42 -24.37 48.08
N ARG A 555 -16.20 -23.31 48.33
CA ARG A 555 -16.07 -22.43 49.51
C ARG A 555 -17.19 -22.62 50.55
N ALA A 556 -18.23 -23.39 50.22
CA ALA A 556 -19.26 -23.85 51.15
C ALA A 556 -18.88 -25.24 51.66
#